data_AF-A0ABD3KZ82-F1
#
_entry.id   AF-A0ABD3KZ82-F1
#
_cell.length_a   1.000
_cell.length_b   1.000
_cell.length_c   1.000
_cell.angle_alpha   90.00
_cell.angle_beta   90.00
_cell.angle_gamma   90.00
#
_symmetry.space_group_name_H-M   'P 1'
#
loop_
_entity.id
_entity.type
_entity.pdbx_description
1 polymer ?
#
loop_
_entity_poly.entity_id
_entity_poly.type
_entity_poly.pdbx_seq_one_letter_code
_entity_poly.pdbx_strand_id
1 'polypeptide(L)' 'MVKNSFISVISQEENRGSIEFQVFRFTNKIRRLTSHLKFHRKDYLSQRGLRKILGKCQRLLSYLSKKK' A
#
# COMPACT_ATOMS: atom_id res chain seq x y z
N MET A 1 -13.12 -8.06 -18.84
CA MET A 1 -13.12 -7.04 -17.76
C MET A 1 -11.92 -7.23 -16.81
N VAL A 2 -10.69 -7.19 -17.35
CA VAL A 2 -9.44 -7.30 -16.58
C VAL A 2 -8.65 -6.02 -16.82
N LYS A 3 -9.05 -4.91 -16.19
CA LYS A 3 -8.15 -3.76 -16.09
C LYS A 3 -7.20 -4.06 -14.94
N ASN A 4 -5.97 -4.46 -15.27
CA ASN A 4 -4.72 -3.98 -14.63
C ASN A 4 -3.53 -4.94 -14.79
N SER A 5 -3.21 -5.17 -16.06
CA SER A 5 -1.85 -5.14 -16.60
C SER A 5 -1.16 -3.75 -16.51
N PHE A 6 -1.76 -2.76 -15.83
CA PHE A 6 -1.57 -1.33 -16.12
C PHE A 6 -0.51 -0.57 -15.30
N ILE A 7 0.39 -1.27 -14.61
CA ILE A 7 1.62 -0.68 -14.05
C ILE A 7 2.79 -1.52 -14.57
N SER A 8 2.88 -1.70 -15.88
CA SER A 8 4.17 -2.02 -16.48
C SER A 8 5.09 -0.86 -16.13
N VAL A 9 6.17 -1.10 -15.37
CA VAL A 9 7.34 -0.21 -15.43
C VAL A 9 6.98 1.28 -15.16
N ILE A 10 6.54 1.63 -13.95
CA ILE A 10 6.76 3.02 -13.53
C ILE A 10 8.27 3.13 -13.32
N SER A 11 8.95 3.66 -14.33
CA SER A 11 10.36 4.08 -14.39
C SER A 11 11.00 4.22 -13.00
N GLN A 12 11.92 3.29 -12.70
CA GLN A 12 12.23 2.80 -11.35
C GLN A 12 13.00 3.74 -10.41
N GLU A 13 13.32 4.96 -10.81
CA GLU A 13 14.10 5.89 -9.97
C GLU A 13 13.39 7.23 -9.72
N GLU A 14 12.88 7.90 -10.75
CA GLU A 14 12.29 9.25 -10.61
C GLU A 14 10.94 9.26 -9.86
N ASN A 15 10.15 8.19 -9.97
CA ASN A 15 8.79 8.17 -9.44
C ASN A 15 8.66 7.62 -8.02
N ARG A 16 9.77 7.26 -7.35
CA ARG A 16 9.75 6.74 -5.97
C ARG A 16 9.15 7.72 -4.97
N GLY A 17 9.27 9.02 -5.23
CA GLY A 17 8.73 10.09 -4.40
C GLY A 17 7.23 10.35 -4.63
N SER A 18 6.66 9.88 -5.74
CA SER A 18 5.25 10.15 -6.07
C SER A 18 4.30 9.52 -5.06
N ILE A 19 3.21 10.22 -4.76
CA ILE A 19 2.20 9.76 -3.80
C ILE A 19 1.52 8.48 -4.31
N GLU A 20 1.33 8.36 -5.62
CA GLU A 20 0.77 7.18 -6.29
C GLU A 20 1.66 5.95 -6.11
N PHE A 21 2.98 6.10 -6.30
CA PHE A 21 3.93 5.01 -6.04
C PHE A 21 3.96 4.60 -4.56
N GLN A 22 3.88 5.56 -3.64
CA GLN A 22 3.81 5.26 -2.20
C GLN A 22 2.54 4.47 -1.84
N VAL A 23 1.38 4.87 -2.37
CA VAL A 23 0.11 4.15 -2.20
C VAL A 23 0.21 2.73 -2.77
N PHE A 24 0.79 2.57 -3.96
CA PHE A 24 1.03 1.24 -4.56
C PHE A 24 1.91 0.36 -3.67
N ARG A 25 3.05 0.89 -3.18
CA ARG A 25 3.96 0.17 -2.30
C ARG A 25 3.28 -0.25 -0.99
N PHE A 26 2.51 0.64 -0.37
CA PHE A 26 1.75 0.31 0.84
C PHE A 26 0.68 -0.75 0.57
N THR A 27 -0.04 -0.66 -0.54
CA THR A 27 -1.04 -1.65 -0.95
C THR A 27 -0.43 -3.04 -1.10
N ASN A 28 0.72 -3.16 -1.77
CA ASN A 28 1.43 -4.43 -1.91
C ASN A 28 1.90 -4.99 -0.56
N LYS A 29 2.40 -4.12 0.33
CA LYS A 29 2.83 -4.54 1.68
C LYS A 29 1.65 -4.99 2.55
N ILE A 30 0.52 -4.28 2.49
CA ILE A 30 -0.72 -4.67 3.17
C ILE A 30 -1.17 -6.05 2.69
N ARG A 31 -1.26 -6.27 1.37
CA ARG A 31 -1.67 -7.57 0.81
C ARG A 31 -0.81 -8.73 1.30
N ARG A 32 0.52 -8.56 1.33
CA ARG A 32 1.46 -9.57 1.83
C ARG A 32 1.27 -9.84 3.34
N LEU A 33 1.19 -8.79 4.15
CA LEU A 33 1.00 -8.91 5.60
C LEU A 33 -0.36 -9.49 5.98
N THR A 34 -1.41 -9.15 5.23
CA THR A 34 -2.74 -9.74 5.44
C THR A 34 -2.71 -11.24 5.20
N SER A 35 -2.02 -11.73 4.16
CA SER A 35 -1.84 -13.17 3.95
C SER A 35 -1.03 -13.82 5.08
N HIS A 36 0.05 -13.19 5.55
CA HIS A 36 0.84 -13.67 6.71
C HIS A 36 -0.01 -13.85 7.97
N LEU A 37 -0.82 -12.83 8.30
CA LEU A 37 -1.64 -12.84 9.51
C LEU A 37 -2.80 -13.86 9.47
N LYS A 38 -3.19 -14.36 8.29
CA LYS A 38 -4.18 -15.46 8.20
C LYS A 38 -3.65 -16.73 8.86
N PHE A 39 -2.36 -17.02 8.68
CA PHE A 39 -1.69 -18.18 9.29
C PHE A 39 -1.18 -17.85 10.71
N HIS A 40 -0.69 -16.63 10.93
CA HIS A 40 -0.13 -16.19 12.21
C HIS A 40 -1.08 -15.25 12.97
N ARG A 41 -2.23 -15.77 13.41
CA ARG A 41 -3.29 -14.95 14.05
C ARG A 41 -2.87 -14.28 15.37
N LYS A 42 -1.91 -14.86 16.08
CA LYS A 42 -1.40 -14.34 17.37
C LYS A 42 -0.24 -13.33 17.21
N ASP A 43 0.16 -12.99 15.98
CA ASP A 43 1.21 -11.99 15.73
C ASP A 43 0.65 -10.56 15.85
N TYR A 44 0.49 -10.11 17.09
CA TYR A 44 -0.06 -8.78 17.41
C TYR A 44 0.91 -7.64 17.06
N LEU A 45 2.21 -7.90 17.05
CA LEU A 45 3.23 -6.90 16.68
C LEU A 45 3.13 -6.56 15.20
N SER A 46 3.05 -7.57 14.33
CA SER A 46 2.81 -7.38 12.89
C SER A 46 1.46 -6.75 12.61
N GLN A 47 0.41 -7.12 13.36
CA GLN A 47 -0.91 -6.50 13.22
C GLN A 47 -0.88 -5.00 13.57
N ARG A 48 -0.15 -4.60 14.63
CA ARG A 48 0.06 -3.18 14.97
C ARG A 48 0.80 -2.45 13.85
N GLY A 49 1.84 -3.08 13.28
CA GLY A 49 2.57 -2.55 12.13
C GLY A 49 1.67 -2.34 10.90
N LEU A 50 0.80 -3.33 10.61
CA LEU A 50 -0.16 -3.27 9.53
C LEU A 50 -1.13 -2.09 9.69
N ARG A 51 -1.69 -1.89 10.89
CA ARG A 51 -2.58 -0.74 11.18
C ARG A 51 -1.89 0.60 10.95
N LYS A 52 -0.61 0.73 11.34
CA LYS A 52 0.18 1.94 11.07
C LYS A 52 0.35 2.21 9.57
N ILE A 53 0.61 1.17 8.77
CA ILE A 53 0.75 1.29 7.31
C ILE A 53 -0.59 1.68 6.68
N LEU A 54 -1.69 1.07 7.12
CA LEU A 54 -3.04 1.38 6.65
C LEU A 54 -3.39 2.85 6.91
N GLY A 55 -3.15 3.36 8.12
CA GLY A 55 -3.40 4.77 8.45
C GLY A 55 -2.57 5.75 7.62
N LYS A 56 -1.32 5.42 7.29
CA LYS A 56 -0.49 6.23 6.37
C LYS A 56 -1.09 6.24 4.96
N CYS A 57 -1.48 5.08 4.44
CA CYS A 57 -2.09 4.95 3.11
C CYS A 57 -3.40 5.75 3.01
N GLN A 58 -4.26 5.66 4.05
CA GLN A 58 -5.51 6.41 4.11
C GLN A 58 -5.27 7.93 4.07
N ARG A 59 -4.27 8.44 4.80
CA ARG A 59 -3.91 9.87 4.77
C ARG A 59 -3.44 10.32 3.38
N LEU A 60 -2.64 9.51 2.70
CA LEU A 60 -2.18 9.82 1.34
C LEU A 60 -3.33 9.84 0.34
N LEU A 61 -4.27 8.89 0.44
CA LEU A 61 -5.47 8.87 -0.39
C LEU A 61 -6.37 10.08 -0.11
N SER A 62 -6.57 10.45 1.16
CA SER A 62 -7.30 11.66 1.53
C SER A 62 -6.63 12.93 0.98
N TYR A 63 -5.30 12.99 0.97
CA TYR A 63 -4.57 14.10 0.36
C TYR A 63 -4.81 14.17 -1.16
N LEU A 64 -4.68 13.05 -1.88
CA LEU A 64 -4.95 13.00 -3.32
C LEU A 64 -6.39 13.38 -3.65
N SER A 65 -7.35 12.93 -2.83
CA SER A 65 -8.77 13.26 -3.00
C SER A 65 -9.11 14.72 -2.72
N LYS A 66 -8.31 15.44 -1.92
CA LYS A 66 -8.49 16.87 -1.64
C LYS A 66 -7.78 17.77 -2.66
N LYS A 67 -6.72 17.25 -3.30
CA LYS A 67 -5.92 17.98 -4.29
C LYS A 67 -6.55 17.97 -5.69
N LYS A 68 -7.37 16.94 -5.98
CA LYS A 68 -8.31 16.96 -7.10
C LYS A 68 -9.53 17.79 -6.76
#